data_AF-A0A1I4V4V9-F1
#
_entry.id   AF-A0A1I4V4V9-F1
#
_cell.length_a   1.000
_cell.length_b   1.000
_cell.length_c   1.000
_cell.angle_alpha   90.00
_cell.angle_beta   90.00
_cell.angle_gamma   90.00
#
_symmetry.space_group_name_H-M   'P 1'
#
loop_
_entity.id
_entity.type
_entity.pdbx_description
1 polymer ?
#
loop_
_entity_poly.entity_id
_entity_poly.type
_entity_poly.pdbx_seq_one_letter_code
_entity_poly.pdbx_strand_id
1 'polypeptide(L)' 'MRTTVDLPPAVHRQAKEIAERRGLSLSAVVAELAARGLIQLGEPAAIGTDERSGFPVVSVGRRISSEDVASMVVEE' A
#
# COMPACT_ATOMS: atom_id res chain seq x y z
N MET A 1 -7.45 8.41 8.17
CA MET A 1 -7.67 8.07 9.60
C MET A 1 -6.34 8.15 10.34
N ARG A 2 -6.34 8.38 11.67
CA ARG A 2 -5.15 8.25 12.52
C ARG A 2 -5.17 6.85 13.14
N THR A 3 -4.11 6.08 12.91
CA THR A 3 -3.96 4.71 13.42
C THR A 3 -2.68 4.64 14.25
N THR A 4 -2.77 4.04 15.44
CA THR A 4 -1.61 3.76 16.28
C THR A 4 -1.04 2.40 15.87
N VAL A 5 0.27 2.34 15.64
CA VAL A 5 0.98 1.10 15.27
C VAL A 5 2.19 0.95 16.18
N ASP A 6 2.45 -0.27 16.61
CA ASP A 6 3.66 -0.58 17.38
C ASP A 6 4.87 -0.67 16.44
N LEU A 7 5.93 0.04 16.78
CA LEU A 7 7.19 0.03 16.03
C LEU A 7 8.29 -0.56 16.92
N PRO A 8 9.05 -1.55 16.42
CA PRO A 8 10.25 -2.00 17.12
C PRO A 8 11.18 -0.82 17.42
N PRO A 9 11.85 -0.77 18.60
CA PRO A 9 12.65 0.40 18.99
C PRO A 9 13.72 0.81 17.98
N ALA A 10 14.31 -0.17 17.28
CA ALA A 10 15.28 0.07 16.22
C ALA A 10 14.64 0.77 15.00
N VAL A 11 13.46 0.32 14.58
CA VAL A 11 12.70 0.90 13.46
C VAL A 11 12.23 2.31 13.81
N HIS A 12 11.73 2.53 15.03
CA HIS A 12 11.33 3.85 15.50
C HIS A 12 12.49 4.84 15.47
N ARG A 13 13.68 4.44 15.94
CA ARG A 13 14.89 5.28 15.93
C ARG A 13 15.29 5.67 14.50
N GLN A 14 15.35 4.69 13.61
CA GLN A 14 15.71 4.92 12.21
C GLN A 14 14.69 5.83 11.50
N ALA A 15 13.39 5.63 11.72
CA ALA A 15 12.35 6.47 11.16
C ALA A 15 12.42 7.91 11.70
N LYS A 16 12.75 8.09 12.98
CA LYS A 16 12.95 9.40 13.60
C LYS A 16 14.14 10.16 13.00
N GLU A 17 15.28 9.50 12.84
CA GLU A 17 16.46 10.10 12.20
C GLU A 17 16.18 10.51 10.74
N ILE A 18 15.40 9.71 10.00
CA ILE A 18 14.96 10.06 8.64
C ILE A 18 14.05 11.30 8.67
N ALA A 19 13.10 11.35 9.61
CA ALA A 19 12.17 12.46 9.77
C ALA A 19 12.90 13.78 10.08
N GLU A 20 13.83 13.76 11.03
CA GLU A 20 14.66 14.91 11.40
C GLU A 20 15.51 15.39 10.21
N ARG A 21 16.19 14.46 9.53
CA ARG A 21 17.02 14.79 8.36
C ARG A 21 16.21 15.36 7.19
N ARG A 22 14.94 14.97 7.04
CA ARG A 22 14.05 15.44 5.97
C ARG A 22 13.17 16.63 6.36
N GLY A 23 13.18 17.06 7.63
CA GLY A 23 12.26 18.08 8.13
C GLY A 23 10.79 17.67 8.05
N LEU A 24 10.49 16.37 8.14
CA LEU A 24 9.14 15.81 8.06
C LEU A 24 8.69 15.30 9.43
N SER A 25 7.39 15.09 9.61
CA SER A 25 6.88 14.40 10.79
C SER A 25 7.20 12.91 10.73
N LEU A 26 7.36 12.28 11.90
CA LEU A 26 7.55 10.83 12.00
C LEU A 26 6.39 10.04 11.34
N SER A 27 5.15 10.51 11.50
CA SER A 27 3.98 9.87 10.88
C SER A 27 4.01 9.94 9.35
N ALA A 28 4.50 11.04 8.77
CA ALA A 28 4.64 11.17 7.31
C ALA A 28 5.68 10.19 6.77
N VAL A 29 6.83 10.07 7.44
CA VAL A 29 7.89 9.13 7.05
C VAL A 29 7.41 7.68 7.17
N VAL A 30 6.74 7.32 8.26
CA VAL A 30 6.21 5.96 8.45
C VAL A 30 5.16 5.62 7.40
N ALA A 31 4.25 6.55 7.07
CA ALA A 31 3.25 6.34 6.02
C ALA A 31 3.90 6.14 4.64
N GLU A 32 4.90 6.95 4.30
CA GLU A 32 5.63 6.84 3.04
C GLU A 32 6.38 5.50 2.92
N LEU A 33 7.08 5.07 3.97
CA LEU A 33 7.81 3.81 3.99
C LEU A 33 6.87 2.60 3.95
N ALA A 34 5.75 2.66 4.68
CA ALA A 34 4.73 1.61 4.64
C ALA A 34 4.11 1.47 3.24
N ALA A 35 3.75 2.58 2.60
CA ALA A 35 3.23 2.56 1.23
C ALA A 35 4.23 1.92 0.25
N ARG A 36 5.51 2.30 0.33
CA ARG A 36 6.58 1.71 -0.50
C ARG A 36 6.77 0.22 -0.22
N GLY A 37 6.74 -0.19 1.05
CA GLY A 37 6.88 -1.59 1.45
C GLY A 37 5.73 -2.46 0.96
N LEU A 38 4.49 -1.96 1.05
CA LEU A 38 3.29 -2.65 0.54
C LEU A 38 3.38 -2.84 -0.97
N ILE A 39 3.79 -1.81 -1.72
CA ILE A 39 4.03 -1.92 -3.17
C ILE A 39 5.11 -2.97 -3.47
N GLN A 40 6.21 -2.98 -2.72
CA GLN A 40 7.32 -3.91 -2.92
C GLN A 40 6.93 -5.37 -2.63
N LEU A 41 6.04 -5.60 -1.67
CA LEU A 41 5.51 -6.92 -1.35
C LEU A 41 4.55 -7.47 -2.42
N GLY A 42 4.24 -6.69 -3.45
CA GLY A 42 3.22 -7.07 -4.44
C GLY A 42 1.81 -7.06 -3.86
N GLU A 43 1.62 -6.49 -2.66
CA GLU A 43 0.32 -6.23 -2.06
C GLU A 43 -0.31 -5.05 -2.83
N PRO A 44 -1.36 -5.31 -3.62
CA PRO A 44 -1.80 -4.37 -4.64
C PRO A 44 -2.75 -3.35 -4.03
N ALA A 45 -2.33 -2.10 -4.03
CA ALA A 45 -3.25 -0.97 -3.91
C ALA A 45 -2.75 0.15 -4.83
N ALA A 46 -2.82 -0.08 -6.14
CA ALA A 46 -2.65 1.01 -7.08
C ALA A 46 -3.86 1.94 -6.96
N ILE A 47 -3.71 3.02 -6.19
CA ILE A 47 -4.72 4.07 -6.10
C ILE A 47 -4.59 4.93 -7.38
N GLY A 48 -5.41 4.62 -8.39
CA GLY A 48 -5.62 5.44 -9.58
C GLY A 48 -6.80 6.40 -9.43
N THR A 49 -7.08 7.18 -10.46
CA THR A 49 -8.30 7.99 -10.57
C THR A 49 -9.09 7.47 -11.75
N ASP A 50 -10.37 7.18 -11.56
CA ASP A 50 -11.24 6.73 -12.64
C ASP A 50 -11.48 7.85 -13.66
N GLU A 51 -11.22 7.60 -14.94
CA GLU A 51 -11.37 8.61 -16.00
C GLU A 51 -12.83 9.01 -16.25
N ARG A 52 -13.80 8.17 -15.85
CA ARG A 52 -15.23 8.44 -16.05
C ARG A 52 -15.87 9.19 -14.89
N SER A 53 -15.50 8.83 -13.65
CA SER A 53 -16.12 9.36 -12.44
C SER A 53 -15.26 10.35 -11.67
N GLY A 54 -13.94 10.39 -11.92
CA GLY A 54 -13.00 11.27 -11.24
C GLY A 54 -12.69 10.88 -9.79
N PHE A 55 -13.21 9.75 -9.30
CA PHE A 55 -12.97 9.28 -7.94
C PHE A 55 -11.68 8.46 -7.83
N PRO A 56 -11.06 8.42 -6.63
CA PRO A 56 -9.96 7.50 -6.35
C PRO A 56 -10.42 6.04 -6.50
N VAL A 57 -9.67 5.24 -7.25
CA VAL A 57 -9.89 3.81 -7.49
C VAL A 57 -8.69 3.04 -6.96
N VAL A 58 -8.92 2.00 -6.16
CA VAL A 58 -7.84 1.13 -5.69
C VAL A 58 -7.85 -0.16 -6.51
N SER A 59 -6.76 -0.42 -7.24
CA SER A 59 -6.54 -1.69 -7.93
C SER A 59 -5.87 -2.66 -6.98
N VAL A 60 -6.63 -3.68 -6.58
CA VAL A 60 -6.22 -4.79 -5.73
C VAL A 60 -6.22 -6.06 -6.56
N GLY A 61 -5.06 -6.66 -6.70
CA GLY A 61 -4.81 -7.99 -7.23
C GLY A 61 -4.02 -7.95 -8.52
N ARG A 62 -4.11 -9.07 -9.23
CA ARG A 62 -3.89 -9.13 -10.67
C ARG A 62 -5.25 -9.04 -11.37
N ARG A 63 -5.24 -8.58 -12.62
CA ARG A 63 -6.43 -8.60 -13.48
C ARG A 63 -6.87 -10.07 -13.69
N ILE A 64 -8.16 -10.34 -13.46
CA ILE A 64 -8.79 -11.66 -13.68
C ILE A 64 -9.57 -11.60 -15.00
N SER A 65 -9.25 -12.50 -15.92
CA SER A 65 -9.93 -12.67 -17.20
C SER A 65 -11.02 -13.74 -17.12
N SER A 66 -11.89 -13.80 -18.13
CA SER A 66 -12.90 -14.86 -18.23
C SER A 66 -12.27 -16.26 -18.32
N GLU A 67 -11.05 -16.38 -18.85
CA GLU A 67 -10.30 -17.64 -18.90
C GLU A 67 -9.80 -18.04 -17.51
N ASP A 68 -9.29 -17.09 -16.73
CA ASP A 68 -8.92 -17.32 -15.32
C ASP A 68 -10.15 -17.83 -14.55
N VAL A 69 -11.34 -17.23 -14.75
CA VAL A 69 -12.60 -17.69 -14.13
C VAL A 69 -12.98 -19.09 -14.60
N ALA A 70 -12.94 -19.36 -15.90
CA ALA A 70 -13.31 -20.66 -16.44
C ALA A 70 -12.43 -21.79 -15.88
N SER A 71 -11.12 -21.57 -15.76
CA SER A 71 -10.18 -22.54 -15.21
C SER A 71 -10.39 -22.86 -13.73
N MET A 72 -11.03 -21.97 -12.98
CA MET A 72 -11.32 -22.15 -11.54
C MET A 72 -12.66 -22.84 -11.26
N VAL A 73 -13.55 -22.93 -12.26
CA VAL A 73 -14.92 -23.48 -12.12
C VAL A 73 -14.99 -24.96 -12.52
N VAL A 74 -13.93 -25.56 -13.08
CA VAL A 74 -13.92 -26.97 -13.58
C VAL A 74 -13.67 -28.01 -12.47
N GLU A 75 -14.31 -27.85 -11.32
CA GLU A 75 -14.50 -28.95 -10.36
C GLU A 75 -16.00 -29.11 -10.04
N GLU A 76 -16.73 -29.75 -10.96
CA GLU A 76 -17.81 -30.73 -10.71
C GLU A 76 -17.98 -31.63 -11.95
#